data_AF-A0AAU5VZN0-F1
#
_entry.id   AF-A0AAU5VZN0-F1
#
_cell.length_a   1.000
_cell.length_b   1.000
_cell.length_c   1.000
_cell.angle_alpha   90.00
_cell.angle_beta   90.00
_cell.angle_gamma   90.00
#
_symmetry.space_group_name_H-M   'P 1'
#
loop_
_entity.id
_entity.type
_entity.pdbx_description
1 polymer ?
#
loop_
_entity_poly.entity_id
_entity_poly.type
_entity_poly.pdbx_seq_one_letter_code
_entity_poly.pdbx_strand_id
1 'polypeptide(L)'
;MSDSWQDDAPDNGEPDIGEPDDGPRPRHLLRRLAIAVLVLAIPAGGLVWLFQDDLFHPFGDARACEGSDAPLSGAFGAGGAPLPGDASDVHYYTQGGHTELSFVSSRIPAFLHTAGFVPDDASPFDESYLDDHYALGEDDTELPRGLCGTGVRGPVLTYGSTATTIMVERSPFTTDRFRAPARAIVTYDAP
;
A
#
# COMPACT_ATOMS: atom_id res chain seq x y z
N MET A 1 -0.65 26.25 -107.31
CA MET A 1 -1.62 25.53 -106.46
C MET A 1 -1.40 24.05 -106.75
N SER A 2 -0.63 23.27 -105.99
CA SER A 2 -0.24 23.37 -104.59
C SER A 2 1.14 22.72 -104.38
N ASP A 3 1.95 23.33 -103.50
CA ASP A 3 3.32 22.95 -103.19
C ASP A 3 3.41 21.68 -102.33
N SER A 4 4.31 20.77 -102.69
CA SER A 4 4.71 19.59 -101.92
C SER A 4 5.95 19.92 -101.08
N TRP A 5 5.80 19.95 -99.75
CA TRP A 5 6.92 20.15 -98.81
C TRP A 5 7.52 18.81 -98.38
N GLN A 6 8.83 18.68 -98.60
CA GLN A 6 9.75 17.76 -97.91
C GLN A 6 10.43 18.56 -96.80
N ASP A 7 10.52 18.04 -95.59
CA ASP A 7 11.42 18.53 -94.54
C ASP A 7 12.09 17.33 -93.85
N ASP A 8 13.41 17.40 -93.73
CA ASP A 8 14.34 16.45 -93.13
C ASP A 8 14.61 16.76 -91.63
N ALA A 9 14.74 15.69 -90.82
CA ALA A 9 15.58 15.50 -89.59
C ALA A 9 15.31 16.38 -88.33
N PRO A 10 15.76 16.02 -87.09
CA PRO A 10 16.80 15.06 -86.70
C PRO A 10 16.55 14.11 -85.49
N ASP A 11 17.53 13.23 -85.29
CA ASP A 11 17.87 12.37 -84.14
C ASP A 11 17.78 13.08 -82.77
N ASN A 12 17.09 12.46 -81.81
CA ASN A 12 17.00 12.92 -80.42
C ASN A 12 16.99 11.72 -79.44
N GLY A 13 18.18 11.36 -78.97
CA GLY A 13 18.52 10.84 -77.63
C GLY A 13 17.53 9.99 -76.83
N GLU A 14 17.97 8.78 -76.47
CA GLU A 14 17.45 7.97 -75.35
C GLU A 14 17.35 8.80 -74.05
N PRO A 15 16.21 8.78 -73.35
CA PRO A 15 16.18 9.04 -71.93
C PRO A 15 16.46 7.74 -71.18
N ASP A 16 17.59 7.72 -70.48
CA ASP A 16 17.91 6.81 -69.38
C ASP A 16 16.83 7.00 -68.29
N ILE A 17 15.83 6.12 -68.26
CA ILE A 17 14.81 6.11 -67.21
C ILE A 17 15.43 5.38 -66.02
N GLY A 18 16.08 6.18 -65.18
CA GLY A 18 16.61 5.77 -63.89
C GLY A 18 15.61 4.95 -63.08
N GLU A 19 16.15 3.93 -62.44
CA GLU A 19 15.52 3.04 -61.47
C GLU A 19 14.63 3.84 -60.50
N PRO A 20 13.34 3.47 -60.32
CA PRO A 20 12.50 4.18 -59.36
C PRO A 20 13.00 3.87 -57.96
N ASP A 21 13.55 4.90 -57.31
CA ASP A 21 13.93 4.92 -55.90
C ASP A 21 12.67 4.66 -55.05
N ASP A 22 12.47 3.40 -54.67
CA ASP A 22 11.32 2.89 -53.92
C ASP A 22 11.48 3.31 -52.44
N GLY A 23 11.31 4.60 -52.18
CA GLY A 23 11.23 5.15 -50.84
C GLY A 23 10.16 4.41 -50.00
N PRO A 24 10.38 4.15 -48.71
CA PRO A 24 9.50 3.29 -47.94
C PRO A 24 8.09 3.90 -47.84
N ARG A 25 7.12 3.26 -48.50
CA ARG A 25 5.72 3.70 -48.55
C ARG A 25 5.19 3.91 -47.12
N PRO A 26 4.48 5.03 -46.84
CA PRO A 26 4.10 5.45 -45.48
C PRO A 26 3.28 4.40 -44.70
N ARG A 27 2.57 3.52 -45.42
CA ARG A 27 1.81 2.40 -44.84
C ARG A 27 2.70 1.33 -44.19
N HIS A 28 3.91 1.10 -44.71
CA HIS A 28 4.85 0.15 -44.13
C HIS A 28 5.54 0.69 -42.88
N LEU A 29 5.82 2.00 -42.85
CA LEU A 29 6.35 2.68 -41.66
C LEU A 29 5.33 2.69 -40.51
N LEU A 30 4.08 3.07 -40.79
CA LEU A 30 3.00 3.05 -39.80
C LEU A 30 2.74 1.65 -39.23
N ARG A 31 2.77 0.62 -40.09
CA ARG A 31 2.60 -0.77 -39.65
C ARG A 31 3.76 -1.26 -38.79
N ARG A 32 5.01 -0.90 -39.11
CA ARG A 32 6.19 -1.21 -38.28
C ARG A 32 6.12 -0.50 -36.93
N LEU A 33 5.67 0.75 -36.91
CA LEU A 33 5.48 1.52 -35.68
C LEU A 33 4.40 0.91 -34.79
N ALA A 34 3.26 0.49 -35.36
CA ALA A 34 2.20 -0.19 -34.61
C ALA A 34 2.67 -1.52 -34.01
N ILE A 35 3.47 -2.30 -34.76
CA ILE A 35 4.05 -3.55 -34.24
C ILE A 35 5.07 -3.25 -33.13
N ALA A 36 5.93 -2.25 -33.29
CA ALA A 36 6.88 -1.84 -32.26
C ALA A 36 6.17 -1.39 -30.98
N VAL A 37 5.09 -0.63 -31.10
CA VAL A 37 4.25 -0.21 -29.96
C VAL A 37 3.60 -1.42 -29.28
N LEU A 38 3.07 -2.38 -30.04
CA LEU A 38 2.47 -3.59 -29.48
C LEU A 38 3.51 -4.43 -28.72
N VAL A 39 4.70 -4.61 -29.31
CA VAL A 39 5.80 -5.38 -28.71
C VAL A 39 6.35 -4.70 -27.45
N LEU A 40 6.32 -3.36 -27.37
CA LEU A 40 6.69 -2.62 -26.16
C LEU A 40 5.57 -2.55 -25.11
N ALA A 41 4.31 -2.55 -25.53
CA ALA A 41 3.16 -2.48 -24.62
C ALA A 41 2.96 -3.77 -23.83
N ILE A 42 3.27 -4.94 -24.41
CA ILE A 42 3.15 -6.25 -23.76
C ILE A 42 4.06 -6.38 -22.51
N PRO A 43 5.38 -6.09 -22.57
CA PRO A 43 6.25 -6.16 -21.39
C PRO A 43 5.95 -5.03 -20.38
N ALA A 44 5.60 -3.84 -20.85
CA ALA A 44 5.21 -2.74 -19.95
C ALA A 44 3.92 -3.06 -19.18
N GLY A 45 2.90 -3.58 -19.87
CA GLY A 45 1.66 -4.03 -19.24
C GLY A 45 1.85 -5.25 -18.34
N GLY A 46 2.73 -6.18 -18.73
CA GLY A 46 3.08 -7.34 -17.92
C GLY A 46 3.80 -6.99 -16.62
N LEU A 47 4.73 -6.02 -16.65
CA LEU A 47 5.39 -5.52 -15.45
C LEU A 47 4.41 -4.79 -14.54
N VAL A 48 3.56 -3.91 -15.08
CA VAL A 48 2.55 -3.19 -14.27
C VAL A 48 1.57 -4.14 -13.59
N TRP A 49 1.17 -5.23 -14.27
CA TRP A 49 0.27 -6.24 -13.71
C TRP A 49 0.93 -7.05 -12.58
N LEU A 50 2.22 -7.36 -12.71
CA LEU A 50 2.97 -8.10 -11.68
C LEU A 50 3.25 -7.28 -10.41
N PHE A 51 3.29 -5.95 -10.52
CA PHE A 51 3.55 -5.06 -9.40
C PHE A 51 2.32 -4.28 -8.97
N GLN A 52 1.12 -4.64 -9.43
CA GLN A 52 -0.08 -3.87 -9.13
C GLN A 52 -0.42 -3.92 -7.63
N ASP A 53 -0.21 -5.05 -6.97
CA ASP A 53 -0.45 -5.19 -5.52
C ASP A 53 0.60 -4.44 -4.68
N ASP A 54 1.88 -4.42 -5.11
CA ASP A 54 2.95 -3.69 -4.42
C ASP A 54 2.97 -2.18 -4.73
N LEU A 55 2.56 -1.75 -5.94
CA LEU A 55 2.56 -0.34 -6.37
C LEU A 55 1.30 0.42 -5.92
N PHE A 56 0.23 -0.30 -5.57
CA PHE A 56 -1.06 0.28 -5.20
C PHE A 56 -1.63 -0.29 -3.90
N HIS A 57 -0.79 -0.74 -2.95
CA HIS A 57 -1.20 -0.80 -1.54
C HIS A 57 -2.01 0.46 -1.20
N PRO A 58 -3.09 0.38 -0.40
CA PRO A 58 -3.99 1.51 -0.25
C PRO A 58 -3.23 2.82 0.02
N PHE A 59 -3.49 3.81 -0.83
CA PHE A 59 -2.84 5.14 -0.78
C PHE A 59 -1.31 5.15 -0.99
N GLY A 60 -0.73 4.08 -1.53
CA GLY A 60 0.72 3.89 -1.66
C GLY A 60 1.43 3.59 -0.34
N ASP A 61 0.70 3.17 0.69
CA ASP A 61 1.24 2.88 2.03
C ASP A 61 1.24 1.37 2.28
N ALA A 62 2.43 0.76 2.32
CA ALA A 62 2.59 -0.68 2.54
C ALA A 62 2.12 -1.17 3.93
N ARG A 63 1.82 -0.24 4.85
CA ARG A 63 1.22 -0.55 6.15
C ARG A 63 -0.30 -0.68 6.07
N ALA A 64 -0.91 -0.20 5.00
CA ALA A 64 -2.36 -0.22 4.83
C ALA A 64 -2.82 -1.60 4.39
N CYS A 65 -3.76 -2.17 5.14
CA CYS A 65 -4.35 -3.45 4.83
C CYS A 65 -5.43 -3.30 3.75
N GLU A 66 -5.62 -4.35 2.96
CA GLU A 66 -6.61 -4.39 1.90
C GLU A 66 -8.01 -4.03 2.43
N GLY A 67 -8.76 -3.25 1.64
CA GLY A 67 -10.10 -2.78 2.02
C GLY A 67 -10.11 -1.47 2.82
N SER A 68 -8.95 -0.94 3.20
CA SER A 68 -8.84 0.39 3.83
C SER A 68 -9.40 1.50 2.93
N ASP A 69 -10.26 2.35 3.46
CA ASP A 69 -10.93 3.43 2.72
C ASP A 69 -10.33 4.83 2.95
N ALA A 70 -9.42 4.95 3.93
CA ALA A 70 -8.70 6.20 4.23
C ALA A 70 -7.24 5.95 4.67
N PRO A 71 -6.31 6.87 4.36
CA PRO A 71 -4.94 6.77 4.86
C PRO A 71 -4.91 6.97 6.38
N LEU A 72 -3.92 6.35 7.02
CA LEU A 72 -3.72 6.48 8.45
C LEU A 72 -3.42 7.95 8.84
N SER A 73 -4.25 8.54 9.70
CA SER A 73 -4.01 9.88 10.26
C SER A 73 -2.86 9.83 11.28
N GLY A 74 -2.07 10.89 11.46
CA GLY A 74 -0.79 10.81 12.18
C GLY A 74 -0.85 10.60 13.71
N ALA A 75 -2.02 10.66 14.33
CA ALA A 75 -2.20 10.64 15.79
C ALA A 75 -3.29 9.63 16.20
N PHE A 76 -3.04 8.84 17.24
CA PHE A 76 -3.92 7.73 17.67
C PHE A 76 -4.14 7.74 19.18
N GLY A 77 -5.23 7.08 19.61
CA GLY A 77 -5.62 7.02 21.02
C GLY A 77 -6.42 8.24 21.48
N ALA A 78 -6.99 8.16 22.68
CA ALA A 78 -7.83 9.24 23.24
C ALA A 78 -7.04 10.56 23.41
N GLY A 79 -5.72 10.49 23.59
CA GLY A 79 -4.82 11.65 23.67
C GLY A 79 -4.18 12.10 22.35
N GLY A 80 -4.43 11.41 21.23
CA GLY A 80 -3.77 11.72 19.95
C GLY A 80 -2.25 11.50 19.98
N ALA A 81 -1.78 10.46 20.69
CA ALA A 81 -0.37 10.12 20.76
C ALA A 81 0.16 9.63 19.41
N PRO A 82 1.39 9.99 19.04
CA PRO A 82 2.04 9.41 17.87
C PRO A 82 2.39 7.94 18.15
N LEU A 83 2.55 7.17 17.07
CA LEU A 83 3.16 5.84 17.14
C LEU A 83 4.50 5.88 17.89
N PRO A 84 4.84 4.85 18.67
CA PRO A 84 6.16 4.75 19.29
C PRO A 84 7.28 4.84 18.25
N GLY A 85 8.35 5.56 18.57
CA GLY A 85 9.47 5.73 17.62
C GLY A 85 10.23 4.44 17.29
N ASP A 86 10.01 3.36 18.04
CA ASP A 86 10.53 2.01 17.79
C ASP A 86 9.47 1.05 17.22
N ALA A 87 8.29 1.56 16.84
CA ALA A 87 7.22 0.75 16.28
C ALA A 87 7.70 0.06 15.00
N SER A 88 7.47 -1.24 14.95
CA SER A 88 7.78 -2.12 13.82
C SER A 88 6.56 -2.97 13.50
N ASP A 89 6.55 -3.63 12.34
CA ASP A 89 5.44 -4.47 11.89
C ASP A 89 4.09 -3.74 12.01
N VAL A 90 4.06 -2.50 11.50
CA VAL A 90 2.92 -1.60 11.58
C VAL A 90 1.95 -1.94 10.47
N HIS A 91 0.71 -2.28 10.83
CA HIS A 91 -0.38 -2.59 9.91
C HIS A 91 -1.63 -1.84 10.36
N TYR A 92 -2.41 -1.31 9.43
CA TYR A 92 -3.66 -0.64 9.76
C TYR A 92 -4.78 -0.94 8.79
N TYR A 93 -6.00 -0.85 9.30
CA TYR A 93 -7.22 -0.97 8.53
C TYR A 93 -8.17 0.18 8.88
N THR A 94 -8.75 0.82 7.87
CA THR A 94 -9.70 1.93 8.05
C THR A 94 -10.99 1.66 7.27
N GLN A 95 -12.14 1.81 7.92
CA GLN A 95 -13.42 1.67 7.24
C GLN A 95 -14.51 2.48 7.92
N GLY A 96 -15.10 3.44 7.20
CA GLY A 96 -16.31 4.14 7.65
C GLY A 96 -16.16 4.85 8.99
N GLY A 97 -14.95 5.37 9.30
CA GLY A 97 -14.63 6.01 10.58
C GLY A 97 -14.07 5.06 11.65
N HIS A 98 -14.11 3.75 11.43
CA HIS A 98 -13.41 2.77 12.25
C HIS A 98 -11.95 2.66 11.84
N THR A 99 -11.03 2.57 12.80
CA THR A 99 -9.60 2.37 12.56
C THR A 99 -9.05 1.30 13.49
N GLU A 100 -8.38 0.31 12.92
CA GLU A 100 -7.59 -0.69 13.65
C GLU A 100 -6.12 -0.53 13.27
N LEU A 101 -5.24 -0.57 14.27
CA LEU A 101 -3.81 -0.37 14.09
C LEU A 101 -3.05 -1.40 14.91
N SER A 102 -2.30 -2.29 14.26
CA SER A 102 -1.34 -3.19 14.91
C SER A 102 0.08 -2.65 14.78
N PHE A 103 0.86 -2.79 15.84
CA PHE A 103 2.30 -2.55 15.80
C PHE A 103 3.02 -3.34 16.90
N VAL A 104 4.32 -3.52 16.74
CA VAL A 104 5.21 -4.15 17.71
C VAL A 104 6.18 -3.11 18.27
N SER A 105 6.27 -2.99 19.59
CA SER A 105 7.14 -2.00 20.25
C SER A 105 7.66 -2.50 21.60
N SER A 106 8.82 -2.00 22.01
CA SER A 106 9.38 -2.17 23.36
C SER A 106 8.98 -1.03 24.31
N ARG A 107 8.35 0.03 23.79
CA ARG A 107 7.97 1.26 24.50
C ARG A 107 6.49 1.31 24.87
N ILE A 108 5.82 0.17 24.86
CA ILE A 108 4.39 0.05 25.17
C ILE A 108 3.98 0.72 26.49
N PRO A 109 4.70 0.56 27.62
CA PRO A 109 4.33 1.26 28.85
C PRO A 109 4.24 2.77 28.66
N ALA A 110 5.26 3.38 28.07
CA ALA A 110 5.29 4.83 27.80
C ALA A 110 4.20 5.25 26.81
N PHE A 111 3.88 4.39 25.83
CA PHE A 111 2.80 4.64 24.88
C PHE A 111 1.43 4.66 25.56
N LEU A 112 1.15 3.72 26.48
CA LEU A 112 -0.10 3.68 27.22
C LEU A 112 -0.34 4.96 28.02
N HIS A 113 0.71 5.52 28.62
CA HIS A 113 0.66 6.81 29.30
C HIS A 113 0.39 7.96 28.34
N THR A 114 1.23 8.08 27.30
CA THR A 114 1.15 9.19 26.34
C THR A 114 -0.18 9.21 25.57
N ALA A 115 -0.72 8.03 25.26
CA ALA A 115 -2.00 7.87 24.56
C ALA A 115 -3.23 8.06 25.47
N GLY A 116 -3.03 8.19 26.78
CA GLY A 116 -4.09 8.43 27.76
C GLY A 116 -4.87 7.19 28.18
N PHE A 117 -4.36 5.99 27.92
CA PHE A 117 -4.98 4.74 28.41
C PHE A 117 -4.68 4.50 29.90
N VAL A 118 -3.54 5.00 30.38
CA VAL A 118 -3.09 4.85 31.78
C VAL A 118 -2.55 6.21 32.27
N PRO A 119 -2.88 6.69 33.49
CA PRO A 119 -2.29 7.91 34.04
C PRO A 119 -0.76 7.84 34.14
N ASP A 120 -0.05 8.97 33.98
CA ASP A 120 1.42 9.03 33.88
C ASP A 120 2.20 8.40 35.06
N ASP A 121 1.63 8.40 36.26
CA ASP A 121 2.22 7.88 37.49
C ASP A 121 1.65 6.52 37.94
N ALA A 122 0.69 5.98 37.19
CA ALA A 122 0.04 4.72 37.48
C ALA A 122 0.81 3.52 36.90
N SER A 123 0.62 2.36 37.50
CA SER A 123 1.11 1.10 36.89
C SER A 123 0.17 0.69 35.75
N PRO A 124 0.67 0.35 34.55
CA PRO A 124 -0.14 -0.26 33.51
C PRO A 124 -0.75 -1.62 33.91
N PHE A 125 -0.27 -2.24 34.99
CA PHE A 125 -0.74 -3.55 35.46
C PHE A 125 -1.76 -3.44 36.60
N ASP A 126 -2.18 -2.25 36.97
CA ASP A 126 -3.23 -2.05 37.98
C ASP A 126 -4.61 -2.38 37.38
N GLU A 127 -5.32 -3.30 38.04
CA GLU A 127 -6.62 -3.82 37.60
C GLU A 127 -7.68 -2.72 37.44
N SER A 128 -7.54 -1.59 38.14
CA SER A 128 -8.49 -0.46 38.03
C SER A 128 -8.50 0.22 36.65
N TYR A 129 -7.48 -0.01 35.82
CA TYR A 129 -7.40 0.52 34.46
C TYR A 129 -7.58 -0.56 33.37
N LEU A 130 -7.73 -1.82 33.77
CA LEU A 130 -7.92 -2.93 32.85
C LEU A 130 -9.39 -3.06 32.48
N ASP A 131 -9.64 -3.37 31.22
CA ASP A 131 -10.94 -3.77 30.73
C ASP A 131 -11.03 -5.31 30.74
N ASP A 132 -11.71 -5.84 31.75
CA ASP A 132 -11.92 -7.28 31.95
C ASP A 132 -12.91 -7.90 30.95
N HIS A 133 -13.56 -7.10 30.10
CA HIS A 133 -14.52 -7.62 29.12
C HIS A 133 -13.87 -8.44 28.00
N TYR A 134 -12.54 -8.34 27.84
CA TYR A 134 -11.82 -9.04 26.80
C TYR A 134 -10.49 -9.63 27.27
N ALA A 135 -10.40 -10.97 27.25
CA ALA A 135 -9.21 -11.72 27.61
C ALA A 135 -8.93 -12.83 26.59
N LEU A 136 -7.69 -12.91 26.11
CA LEU A 136 -7.16 -14.03 25.32
C LEU A 136 -6.33 -14.94 26.21
N GLY A 137 -6.54 -16.25 26.11
CA GLY A 137 -5.73 -17.26 26.80
C GLY A 137 -4.32 -17.38 26.22
N GLU A 138 -3.41 -18.05 26.94
CA GLU A 138 -1.99 -18.15 26.60
C GLU A 138 -1.68 -18.69 25.19
N ASP A 139 -2.53 -19.59 24.69
CA ASP A 139 -2.39 -20.21 23.37
C ASP A 139 -3.33 -19.59 22.31
N ASP A 140 -4.10 -18.58 22.70
CA ASP A 140 -5.05 -17.92 21.81
C ASP A 140 -4.39 -16.78 21.05
N THR A 141 -4.86 -16.60 19.81
CA THR A 141 -4.40 -15.53 18.94
C THR A 141 -5.59 -14.82 18.32
N GLU A 142 -5.50 -13.50 18.17
CA GLU A 142 -6.53 -12.72 17.51
C GLU A 142 -5.95 -11.71 16.53
N LEU A 143 -6.54 -11.69 15.34
CA LEU A 143 -6.35 -10.65 14.35
C LEU A 143 -7.74 -10.12 13.97
N PRO A 144 -8.05 -8.86 14.33
CA PRO A 144 -9.32 -8.24 13.97
C PRO A 144 -9.57 -8.23 12.45
N ARG A 145 -10.85 -8.14 12.08
CA ARG A 145 -11.26 -8.32 10.68
C ARG A 145 -10.85 -7.12 9.83
N GLY A 146 -10.07 -7.39 8.79
CA GLY A 146 -9.56 -6.38 7.88
C GLY A 146 -8.10 -6.03 8.18
N LEU A 147 -7.66 -6.23 9.42
CA LEU A 147 -6.27 -6.10 9.78
C LEU A 147 -5.45 -7.25 9.19
N CYS A 148 -4.32 -6.88 8.61
CA CYS A 148 -3.34 -7.75 7.99
C CYS A 148 -2.13 -7.92 8.92
N GLY A 149 -1.27 -8.88 8.60
CA GLY A 149 -0.09 -9.20 9.42
C GLY A 149 -0.39 -10.25 10.49
N THR A 150 0.33 -10.16 11.62
CA THR A 150 0.20 -11.14 12.70
C THR A 150 -0.74 -10.63 13.78
N GLY A 151 -1.62 -11.51 14.27
CA GLY A 151 -2.47 -11.22 15.42
C GLY A 151 -1.70 -11.05 16.73
N VAL A 152 -2.37 -10.48 17.73
CA VAL A 152 -1.91 -10.51 19.12
C VAL A 152 -2.01 -11.92 19.67
N ARG A 153 -1.09 -12.26 20.57
CA ARG A 153 -1.04 -13.55 21.25
C ARG A 153 -1.29 -13.36 22.74
N GLY A 154 -2.20 -14.17 23.28
CA GLY A 154 -2.48 -14.13 24.70
C GLY A 154 -1.29 -14.59 25.55
N PRO A 155 -1.30 -14.31 26.86
CA PRO A 155 -2.28 -13.47 27.54
C PRO A 155 -2.20 -12.01 27.07
N VAL A 156 -3.34 -11.32 26.99
CA VAL A 156 -3.40 -9.89 26.65
C VAL A 156 -3.97 -9.07 27.80
N LEU A 157 -3.57 -7.80 27.89
CA LEU A 157 -4.23 -6.78 28.71
C LEU A 157 -4.96 -5.82 27.78
N THR A 158 -6.20 -5.50 28.14
CA THR A 158 -7.04 -4.58 27.39
C THR A 158 -7.23 -3.31 28.20
N TYR A 159 -7.11 -2.15 27.56
CA TYR A 159 -7.36 -0.83 28.14
C TYR A 159 -8.30 -0.07 27.21
N GLY A 160 -9.12 0.83 27.73
CA GLY A 160 -9.90 1.67 26.84
C GLY A 160 -11.13 2.34 27.44
N SER A 161 -11.93 2.82 26.51
CA SER A 161 -13.24 3.43 26.68
C SER A 161 -14.15 2.95 25.54
N THR A 162 -15.39 3.46 25.49
CA THR A 162 -16.35 3.11 24.43
C THR A 162 -15.92 3.52 23.02
N ALA A 163 -14.97 4.45 22.85
CA ALA A 163 -14.55 4.96 21.54
C ALA A 163 -13.12 4.56 21.16
N THR A 164 -12.35 4.01 22.11
CA THR A 164 -10.95 3.65 21.87
C THR A 164 -10.55 2.54 22.80
N THR A 165 -10.02 1.46 22.24
CA THR A 165 -9.47 0.34 23.00
C THR A 165 -8.06 0.03 22.53
N ILE A 166 -7.27 -0.58 23.40
CA ILE A 166 -5.97 -1.13 23.07
C ILE A 166 -5.81 -2.47 23.75
N MET A 167 -5.40 -3.46 22.98
CA MET A 167 -5.01 -4.77 23.46
C MET A 167 -3.50 -4.92 23.35
N VAL A 168 -2.87 -5.42 24.40
CA VAL A 168 -1.42 -5.51 24.51
C VAL A 168 -1.00 -6.89 24.97
N GLU A 169 -0.04 -7.51 24.28
CA GLU A 169 0.52 -8.79 24.70
C GLU A 169 1.22 -8.72 26.06
N ARG A 170 0.75 -9.52 27.01
CA ARG A 170 1.34 -9.72 28.33
C ARG A 170 2.32 -10.90 28.33
N SER A 171 3.31 -10.84 29.22
CA SER A 171 4.18 -11.97 29.51
C SER A 171 3.35 -13.18 29.96
N PRO A 172 3.57 -14.39 29.40
CA PRO A 172 2.93 -15.60 29.89
C PRO A 172 3.56 -16.08 31.21
N PHE A 173 4.77 -15.62 31.52
CA PHE A 173 5.54 -16.07 32.69
C PHE A 173 5.35 -15.19 33.92
N THR A 174 4.92 -13.94 33.73
CA THR A 174 4.81 -12.94 34.80
C THR A 174 3.60 -12.04 34.59
N THR A 175 2.96 -11.60 35.67
CA THR A 175 1.73 -10.81 35.58
C THR A 175 1.97 -9.30 35.48
N ASP A 176 3.17 -8.86 35.81
CA ASP A 176 3.60 -7.46 35.95
C ASP A 176 4.48 -6.98 34.78
N ARG A 177 4.43 -7.68 33.63
CA ARG A 177 5.22 -7.34 32.44
C ARG A 177 4.48 -7.61 31.15
N PHE A 178 4.74 -6.74 30.16
CA PHE A 178 4.43 -7.03 28.77
C PHE A 178 5.47 -7.96 28.15
N ARG A 179 5.13 -8.55 27.00
CA ARG A 179 6.16 -9.14 26.13
C ARG A 179 7.13 -8.03 25.68
N ALA A 180 8.37 -8.39 25.36
CA ALA A 180 9.39 -7.43 24.94
C ALA A 180 10.12 -7.94 23.69
N PRO A 181 9.88 -7.36 22.50
CA PRO A 181 8.83 -6.36 22.22
C PRO A 181 7.42 -7.00 22.33
N ALA A 182 6.41 -6.17 22.58
CA ALA A 182 5.00 -6.59 22.61
C ALA A 182 4.28 -6.09 21.36
N ARG A 183 3.37 -6.92 20.85
CA ARG A 183 2.36 -6.44 19.92
C ARG A 183 1.27 -5.71 20.67
N ALA A 184 0.83 -4.59 20.11
CA ALA A 184 -0.40 -3.91 20.47
C ALA A 184 -1.33 -3.84 19.27
N ILE A 185 -2.63 -3.88 19.55
CA ILE A 185 -3.69 -3.55 18.60
C ILE A 185 -4.50 -2.44 19.23
N VAL A 186 -4.58 -1.30 18.54
CA VAL A 186 -5.38 -0.14 18.93
C VAL A 186 -6.58 -0.09 18.01
N THR A 187 -7.77 0.03 18.59
CA THR A 187 -9.01 0.23 17.87
C THR A 187 -9.58 1.61 18.22
N TYR A 188 -10.00 2.34 17.21
CA TYR A 188 -10.61 3.66 17.32
C TYR A 188 -11.90 3.71 16.51
N ASP A 189 -12.98 4.11 17.18
CA ASP A 189 -14.26 4.41 16.54
C ASP A 189 -14.44 5.93 16.48
N ALA A 190 -14.32 6.50 15.29
CA ALA A 190 -14.68 7.90 15.08
C ALA A 190 -16.21 8.05 15.33
N PRO A 191 -16.65 9.06 16.10
CA PRO A 191 -18.07 9.34 16.29
C PRO A 191 -18.79 9.79 15.01
#